data_AF-A0A3R7BIL9-F1
#
_entry.id   AF-A0A3R7BIL9-F1
#
_cell.length_a   1.000
_cell.length_b   1.000
_cell.length_c   1.000
_cell.angle_alpha   90.00
_cell.angle_beta   90.00
_cell.angle_gamma   90.00
#
_symmetry.space_group_name_H-M   'P 1'
#
loop_
_entity.id
_entity.type
_entity.pdbx_description
1 polymer ?
#
loop_
_entity_poly.entity_id
_entity_poly.type
_entity_poly.pdbx_seq_one_letter_code
_entity_poly.pdbx_strand_id
1 'polypeptide(L)'
;MKNSKEQRGILRRDIKELTEEDLEVLKWLFRYSPILQLAYKLCNQLTAILDGDYSKREAKRKINRWKKRVIKSGLSCFNRFLGTLDKWMDRITNY
;
A
#
# COMPACT_ATOMS: atom_id res chain seq x y z
N MET A 1 16.30 -7.16 -20.04
CA MET A 1 16.08 -6.63 -18.67
C MET A 1 15.07 -5.50 -18.78
N LYS A 2 13.88 -5.59 -18.18
CA LYS A 2 12.84 -4.52 -18.28
C LYS A 2 13.41 -3.18 -17.79
N ASN A 3 13.06 -2.09 -18.45
CA ASN A 3 13.57 -0.75 -18.17
C ASN A 3 13.09 -0.27 -16.78
N SER A 4 13.89 0.52 -16.06
CA SER A 4 13.54 1.14 -14.76
C SER A 4 12.17 1.85 -14.76
N LYS A 5 11.79 2.46 -15.89
CA LYS A 5 10.47 3.10 -16.06
C LYS A 5 9.32 2.09 -16.03
N GLU A 6 9.49 0.92 -16.64
CA GLU A 6 8.46 -0.13 -16.69
C GLU A 6 8.26 -0.77 -15.31
N GLN A 7 9.35 -1.01 -14.58
CA GLN A 7 9.32 -1.57 -13.22
C GLN A 7 8.54 -0.66 -12.24
N ARG A 8 8.73 0.65 -12.35
CA ARG A 8 7.99 1.63 -11.53
C ARG A 8 6.49 1.62 -11.82
N GLY A 9 6.09 1.35 -13.07
CA GLY A 9 4.69 1.24 -13.47
C GLY A 9 4.01 0.02 -12.84
N ILE A 10 4.70 -1.13 -12.80
CA ILE A 10 4.20 -2.37 -12.18
C ILE A 10 3.86 -2.16 -10.70
N LEU A 11 4.71 -1.43 -9.96
CA LEU A 11 4.52 -1.18 -8.52
C LEU A 11 3.28 -0.34 -8.18
N ARG A 12 2.64 0.32 -9.16
CA ARG A 12 1.50 1.23 -8.96
C ARG A 12 0.18 0.70 -9.48
N ARG A 13 0.20 -0.35 -10.30
CA ARG A 13 -1.01 -0.94 -10.87
C ARG A 13 -1.77 -1.74 -9.80
N ASP A 14 -3.08 -1.85 -9.97
CA ASP A 14 -3.88 -2.76 -9.16
C ASP A 14 -3.34 -4.18 -9.37
N ILE A 15 -3.23 -4.95 -8.28
CA ILE A 15 -2.84 -6.36 -8.31
C ILE A 15 -3.71 -7.16 -9.28
N LYS A 16 -4.98 -6.80 -9.44
CA LYS A 16 -5.93 -7.45 -10.37
C LYS A 16 -5.56 -7.24 -11.85
N GLU A 17 -4.77 -6.22 -12.16
CA GLU A 17 -4.33 -5.86 -13.52
C GLU A 17 -2.91 -6.34 -13.84
N LEU A 18 -2.27 -7.06 -12.91
CA LEU A 18 -0.92 -7.58 -13.11
C LEU A 18 -0.95 -8.88 -13.92
N THR A 19 -0.14 -8.95 -14.97
CA THR A 19 0.09 -10.19 -15.71
C THR A 19 1.07 -11.11 -14.96
N GLU A 20 1.18 -12.36 -15.40
CA GLU A 20 2.15 -13.30 -14.85
C GLU A 20 3.60 -12.77 -14.98
N GLU A 21 3.94 -12.12 -16.09
CA GLU A 21 5.26 -11.51 -16.29
C GLU A 21 5.51 -10.33 -15.34
N ASP A 22 4.48 -9.59 -14.97
CA ASP A 22 4.59 -8.50 -14.01
C ASP A 22 4.81 -9.05 -12.59
N LEU A 23 4.15 -10.15 -12.24
CA LEU A 23 4.37 -10.84 -10.97
C LEU A 23 5.79 -11.41 -10.87
N GLU A 24 6.34 -11.97 -11.94
CA GLU A 24 7.74 -12.44 -11.95
C GLU A 24 8.74 -11.29 -11.76
N VAL A 25 8.49 -10.14 -12.37
CA VAL A 25 9.32 -8.93 -12.16
C VAL A 25 9.24 -8.47 -10.70
N LEU A 26 8.05 -8.47 -10.10
CA LEU A 26 7.88 -8.14 -8.69
C LEU A 26 8.61 -9.13 -7.78
N LYS A 27 8.51 -10.44 -8.04
CA LYS A 27 9.24 -11.48 -7.29
C LYS A 27 10.74 -11.22 -7.31
N TRP A 28 11.28 -10.92 -8.49
CA TRP A 28 12.69 -10.59 -8.64
C TRP A 28 13.06 -9.32 -7.87
N LEU A 29 12.31 -8.23 -8.01
CA LEU A 29 12.56 -6.97 -7.28
C LEU A 29 12.51 -7.15 -5.76
N PHE A 30 11.54 -7.93 -5.26
CA PHE A 30 11.36 -8.18 -3.84
C PHE A 30 12.45 -9.07 -3.25
N ARG A 31 13.08 -9.94 -4.05
CA ARG A 31 14.26 -10.70 -3.63
C ARG A 31 15.43 -9.77 -3.27
N TYR A 32 15.64 -8.70 -4.03
CA TYR A 32 16.72 -7.74 -3.75
C TYR A 32 16.34 -6.68 -2.73
N SER A 33 15.04 -6.40 -2.52
CA SER A 33 14.58 -5.44 -1.53
C SER A 33 13.34 -5.94 -0.77
N PRO A 34 13.54 -6.68 0.33
CA PRO A 34 12.45 -7.10 1.22
C PRO A 34 11.69 -5.90 1.82
N ILE A 35 12.38 -4.78 2.03
CA ILE A 35 11.79 -3.51 2.48
C ILE A 35 10.79 -2.99 1.46
N LEU A 36 11.14 -3.00 0.17
CA LEU A 36 10.23 -2.61 -0.91
C LEU A 36 9.02 -3.52 -0.95
N GLN A 37 9.19 -4.84 -0.78
CA GLN A 37 8.07 -5.77 -0.72
C GLN A 37 7.12 -5.44 0.42
N LEU A 38 7.64 -5.13 1.60
CA LEU A 38 6.83 -4.77 2.76
C LEU A 38 6.07 -3.47 2.53
N ALA A 39 6.73 -2.44 2.00
CA ALA A 39 6.09 -1.19 1.63
C ALA A 39 4.99 -1.39 0.59
N TYR A 40 5.26 -2.18 -0.46
CA TYR A 40 4.29 -2.52 -1.50
C TYR A 40 3.06 -3.25 -0.93
N LYS A 41 3.25 -4.24 -0.05
CA LYS A 41 2.15 -4.94 0.63
C LYS A 41 1.30 -3.98 1.47
N LEU A 42 1.93 -3.06 2.19
CA LEU A 42 1.21 -2.07 3.00
C LEU A 42 0.41 -1.09 2.13
N CYS A 43 0.95 -0.64 0.99
CA CYS A 43 0.20 0.19 0.04
C CYS A 43 -1.05 -0.52 -0.46
N ASN A 44 -0.92 -1.75 -0.96
CA ASN A 44 -2.07 -2.52 -1.46
C ASN A 44 -3.11 -2.81 -0.38
N GLN A 45 -2.67 -3.07 0.86
CA GLN A 45 -3.59 -3.23 1.99
C GLN A 45 -4.38 -1.95 2.27
N LEU A 46 -3.78 -0.77 2.10
CA LEU A 46 -4.48 0.50 2.28
C LEU A 46 -5.47 0.72 1.14
N THR A 47 -5.07 0.50 -0.11
CA THR A 47 -5.94 0.57 -1.29
C THR A 47 -7.19 -0.30 -1.11
N ALA A 48 -7.02 -1.57 -0.73
CA ALA A 48 -8.14 -2.47 -0.46
C ALA A 48 -9.06 -2.03 0.71
N ILE A 49 -8.57 -1.20 1.64
CA ILE A 49 -9.41 -0.60 2.68
C ILE A 49 -10.21 0.58 2.13
N LEU A 50 -9.62 1.38 1.25
CA LEU A 50 -10.25 2.56 0.65
C LEU A 50 -11.27 2.20 -0.43
N ASP A 51 -11.01 1.15 -1.21
CA ASP A 51 -11.90 0.68 -2.28
C ASP A 51 -12.99 -0.27 -1.77
N GLY A 52 -12.93 -0.67 -0.50
CA GLY A 52 -13.90 -1.56 0.10
C GLY A 52 -15.16 -0.83 0.56
N ASP A 53 -16.31 -1.47 0.38
CA ASP A 53 -17.59 -0.98 0.89
C ASP A 53 -17.66 -1.19 2.42
N TYR A 54 -17.47 -0.11 3.16
CA TYR A 54 -17.47 -0.10 4.62
C TYR A 54 -18.21 1.12 5.14
N SER A 55 -18.90 0.96 6.27
CA SER A 55 -19.35 2.15 7.00
C SER A 55 -18.14 3.00 7.44
N LYS A 56 -18.34 4.31 7.58
CA LYS A 56 -17.33 5.24 8.12
C LYS A 56 -16.61 4.71 9.36
N ARG A 57 -17.37 4.12 10.30
CA ARG A 57 -16.84 3.55 11.54
C ARG A 57 -15.93 2.35 11.28
N GLU A 58 -16.29 1.48 10.35
CA GLU A 58 -15.50 0.31 9.98
C GLU A 58 -14.23 0.68 9.21
N ALA A 59 -14.35 1.61 8.25
CA ALA A 59 -13.21 2.15 7.52
C ALA A 59 -12.17 2.73 8.49
N LYS A 60 -12.58 3.59 9.43
CA LYS A 60 -11.70 4.13 10.48
C LYS A 60 -11.01 3.03 11.30
N ARG A 61 -11.76 2.00 11.73
CA ARG A 61 -11.18 0.87 12.48
C ARG A 61 -10.16 0.08 11.66
N LYS A 62 -10.41 -0.12 10.37
CA LYS A 62 -9.49 -0.83 9.45
C LYS A 62 -8.24 0.01 9.20
N ILE A 63 -8.38 1.30 8.91
CA ILE A 63 -7.24 2.22 8.73
C ILE A 63 -6.40 2.27 10.00
N ASN A 64 -6.99 2.41 11.19
CA ASN A 64 -6.24 2.41 12.45
C ASN A 64 -5.48 1.09 12.70
N ARG A 65 -6.07 -0.06 12.36
CA ARG A 65 -5.35 -1.35 12.39
C ARG A 65 -4.21 -1.39 11.38
N TRP A 66 -4.40 -0.84 10.17
CA TRP A 66 -3.35 -0.70 9.19
C TRP A 66 -2.21 0.21 9.68
N LYS A 67 -2.50 1.37 10.25
CA LYS A 67 -1.49 2.27 10.86
C LYS A 67 -0.62 1.55 11.88
N LYS A 68 -1.23 0.77 12.78
CA LYS A 68 -0.49 -0.04 13.77
C LYS A 68 0.48 -1.02 13.10
N ARG A 69 0.09 -1.63 11.97
CA ARG A 69 0.99 -2.49 11.18
C ARG A 69 2.14 -1.72 10.54
N VAL A 70 1.88 -0.52 10.03
CA VAL A 70 2.93 0.37 9.48
C VAL A 70 3.92 0.80 10.56
N ILE A 71 3.43 1.16 11.74
CA ILE A 71 4.32 1.52 12.87
C ILE A 71 5.16 0.31 13.29
N LYS A 72 4.54 -0.87 13.41
CA LYS A 72 5.23 -2.11 13.77
C LYS A 72 6.24 -2.57 12.70
N SER A 73 6.05 -2.21 11.43
CA SER A 73 6.99 -2.57 10.36
C SER A 73 8.30 -1.79 10.41
N GLY A 74 8.38 -0.70 11.18
CA GLY A 74 9.57 0.14 11.29
C GLY A 74 9.85 0.98 10.03
N LEU A 75 8.94 1.00 9.05
CA LEU A 75 9.15 1.72 7.80
C LEU A 75 8.93 3.24 7.96
N SER A 76 10.02 3.99 7.99
CA SER A 76 9.99 5.45 8.15
C SER A 76 9.42 6.21 6.95
N CYS A 77 9.41 5.60 5.76
CA CYS A 77 8.88 6.22 4.54
C CYS A 77 7.38 6.59 4.62
N PHE A 78 6.64 5.96 5.55
CA PHE A 78 5.23 6.28 5.78
C PHE A 78 5.01 7.39 6.82
N ASN A 79 6.02 7.82 7.58
CA ASN A 79 5.84 8.73 8.72
C ASN A 79 5.10 10.03 8.36
N ARG A 80 5.51 10.68 7.27
CA ARG A 80 4.84 11.89 6.77
C ARG A 80 3.39 11.60 6.36
N PHE A 81 3.17 10.48 5.68
CA PHE A 81 1.83 10.06 5.25
C PHE A 81 0.92 9.75 6.44
N LEU A 82 1.43 9.10 7.49
CA LEU A 82 0.66 8.81 8.71
C LEU A 82 0.15 10.10 9.37
N GLY A 83 0.97 11.15 9.43
CA GLY A 83 0.55 12.45 9.94
C GLY A 83 -0.57 13.09 9.09
N THR A 84 -0.45 13.02 7.76
CA THR A 84 -1.52 13.45 6.85
C THR A 84 -2.80 12.65 7.06
N LEU A 85 -2.68 11.32 7.19
CA LEU A 85 -3.79 10.41 7.36
C LEU A 85 -4.56 10.68 8.66
N ASP A 86 -3.85 11.00 9.75
CA ASP A 86 -4.47 11.39 11.01
C ASP A 86 -5.24 12.71 10.91
N LYS A 87 -4.65 13.71 10.26
CA LYS A 87 -5.28 15.02 10.09
C LYS A 87 -6.58 14.93 9.27
N TRP A 88 -6.64 14.05 8.28
CA TRP A 88 -7.74 13.99 7.32
C TRP A 88 -8.65 12.76 7.47
N MET A 89 -8.45 11.94 8.51
CA MET A 89 -9.15 10.67 8.75
C MET A 89 -10.68 10.79 8.65
N ASP A 90 -11.23 11.89 9.13
CA ASP A 90 -12.68 12.11 9.14
C ASP A 90 -13.27 12.51 7.78
N ARG A 91 -12.44 13.03 6.86
CA ARG A 91 -12.84 13.50 5.51
C ARG A 91 -12.67 12.42 4.46
N ILE A 92 -11.54 11.70 4.48
CA ILE A 92 -11.49 10.33 3.95
C ILE A 92 -12.48 9.51 4.83
N THR A 93 -12.91 8.30 4.58
CA THR A 93 -14.02 7.65 5.34
C THR A 93 -15.40 8.36 5.34
N ASN A 94 -15.57 9.57 4.79
CA ASN A 94 -16.88 10.25 4.72
C ASN A 94 -17.57 10.10 3.36
N TYR A 95 -17.40 8.94 2.74
CA TYR A 95 -18.02 8.56 1.48
C TYR A 95 -19.16 7.59 1.74
#